data_AF-A0A090R1B4-F1
#
_entry.id   AF-A0A090R1B4-F1
#
_cell.length_a   1.000
_cell.length_b   1.000
_cell.length_c   1.000
_cell.angle_alpha   90.00
_cell.angle_beta   90.00
_cell.angle_gamma   90.00
#
_symmetry.space_group_name_H-M   'P 1'
#
loop_
_entity.id
_entity.type
_entity.pdbx_description
1 polymer ?
#
loop_
_entity_poly.entity_id
_entity_poly.type
_entity_poly.pdbx_seq_one_letter_code
_entity_poly.pdbx_strand_id
1 'polypeptide(L)'
;MPGDITPPSRFVRAAFFVNTAPELHNGKEAVSQAFHILNNFDLPIGTEFNEKKYIPDLPSATQWTSVIDQTNGKLYYKTMRDSTIKQVDLTKIDFNGNKEVTRPLDKGNFHVEDVTPTL
;
A
#
# COMPACT_ATOMS: atom_id res chain seq x y z
N MET A 1 -12.82 -6.94 -17.90
CA MET A 1 -12.19 -7.37 -16.64
C MET A 1 -13.24 -7.43 -15.54
N PRO A 2 -13.21 -8.40 -14.61
CA PRO A 2 -14.15 -8.46 -13.49
C PRO A 2 -13.95 -7.24 -12.57
N GLY A 3 -15.05 -6.60 -12.16
CA GLY A 3 -15.03 -5.30 -11.46
C GLY A 3 -15.37 -5.37 -9.98
N ASP A 4 -15.86 -6.51 -9.48
CA ASP A 4 -16.22 -6.66 -8.06
C ASP A 4 -14.98 -6.86 -7.17
N ILE A 5 -15.19 -6.84 -5.87
CA ILE A 5 -14.13 -6.84 -4.85
C ILE A 5 -13.76 -8.24 -4.35
N THR A 6 -14.40 -9.30 -4.86
CA THR A 6 -14.16 -10.66 -4.40
C THR A 6 -12.71 -11.09 -4.64
N PRO A 7 -12.18 -12.04 -3.85
CA PRO A 7 -10.82 -12.53 -4.03
C PRO A 7 -10.51 -13.02 -5.47
N PRO A 8 -11.37 -13.80 -6.15
CA PRO A 8 -11.12 -14.21 -7.54
C PRO A 8 -11.02 -13.03 -8.51
N SER A 9 -11.92 -12.05 -8.39
CA SER A 9 -11.92 -10.87 -9.25
C SER A 9 -10.68 -10.00 -9.05
N ARG A 10 -10.24 -9.84 -7.80
CA ARG A 10 -8.94 -9.20 -7.49
C ARG A 10 -7.77 -9.99 -8.08
N PHE A 11 -7.76 -11.31 -7.98
CA PHE A 11 -6.69 -12.13 -8.56
C PHE A 11 -6.57 -11.96 -10.08
N VAL A 12 -7.69 -12.04 -10.80
CA VAL A 12 -7.72 -11.90 -12.27
C VAL A 12 -7.22 -10.52 -12.71
N ARG A 13 -7.65 -9.45 -12.03
CA ARG A 13 -7.16 -8.09 -12.33
C ARG A 13 -5.67 -7.95 -12.04
N ALA A 14 -5.18 -8.50 -10.92
CA ALA A 14 -3.76 -8.44 -10.56
C ALA A 14 -2.91 -9.14 -11.62
N ALA A 15 -3.32 -10.35 -12.03
CA ALA A 15 -2.64 -11.10 -13.09
C ALA A 15 -2.61 -10.31 -14.41
N PHE A 16 -3.72 -9.67 -14.80
CA PHE A 16 -3.74 -8.83 -16.00
C PHE A 16 -2.74 -7.67 -15.89
N PHE A 17 -2.83 -6.85 -14.84
CA PHE A 17 -1.97 -5.67 -14.70
C PHE A 17 -0.48 -6.01 -14.59
N VAL A 18 -0.11 -7.08 -13.88
CA VAL A 18 1.28 -7.52 -13.78
C VAL A 18 1.83 -7.95 -15.14
N ASN A 19 1.05 -8.68 -15.94
CA ASN A 19 1.49 -9.14 -17.26
C ASN A 19 1.50 -8.05 -18.33
N THR A 20 0.74 -6.97 -18.16
CA THR A 20 0.70 -5.84 -19.10
C THR A 20 1.56 -4.66 -18.67
N ALA A 21 2.15 -4.71 -17.46
CA ALA A 21 3.00 -3.63 -16.97
C ALA A 21 4.27 -3.52 -17.84
N PRO A 22 4.71 -2.29 -18.19
CA PRO A 22 5.96 -2.11 -18.91
C PRO A 22 7.15 -2.52 -18.04
N GLU A 23 8.23 -2.95 -18.69
CA GLU A 23 9.53 -3.01 -18.03
C GLU A 23 10.01 -1.59 -17.72
N LEU A 24 10.41 -1.36 -16.47
CA LEU A 24 10.82 -0.04 -15.99
C LEU A 24 12.33 -0.01 -15.75
N HIS A 25 12.92 1.16 -15.98
CA HIS A 25 14.38 1.30 -16.07
C HIS A 25 15.06 1.36 -14.70
N ASN A 26 14.33 1.69 -13.63
CA ASN A 26 14.87 1.78 -12.28
C ASN A 26 13.87 1.39 -11.19
N GLY A 27 14.39 1.04 -10.02
CA GLY A 27 13.60 0.58 -8.88
C GLY A 27 12.57 1.59 -8.37
N LYS A 28 12.84 2.90 -8.45
CA LYS A 28 11.87 3.92 -7.99
C LYS A 28 10.64 3.97 -8.89
N GLU A 29 10.83 3.96 -10.20
CA GLU A 29 9.73 3.90 -11.16
C GLU A 29 8.95 2.59 -11.00
N ALA A 30 9.64 1.46 -10.86
CA ALA A 30 9.01 0.16 -10.61
C ALA A 30 8.14 0.16 -9.35
N VAL A 31 8.65 0.74 -8.26
CA VAL A 31 7.89 0.88 -7.00
C VAL A 31 6.68 1.79 -7.19
N SER A 32 6.85 2.93 -7.86
CA SER A 32 5.73 3.85 -8.15
C SER A 32 4.64 3.16 -8.96
N GLN A 33 5.01 2.44 -10.01
CA GLN A 33 4.07 1.68 -10.84
C GLN A 33 3.38 0.56 -10.05
N ALA A 34 4.12 -0.16 -9.20
CA ALA A 34 3.54 -1.18 -8.33
C ALA A 34 2.48 -0.59 -7.40
N PHE A 35 2.71 0.58 -6.78
CA PHE A 35 1.68 1.26 -6.00
C PHE A 35 0.48 1.67 -6.85
N HIS A 36 0.67 2.18 -8.07
CA HIS A 36 -0.46 2.49 -8.96
C HIS A 36 -1.29 1.25 -9.30
N ILE A 37 -0.66 0.10 -9.55
CA ILE A 37 -1.36 -1.17 -9.75
C ILE A 37 -2.12 -1.53 -8.47
N LEU A 38 -1.45 -1.52 -7.31
CA LEU A 38 -2.03 -1.90 -6.02
C LEU A 38 -3.21 -1.03 -5.59
N ASN A 39 -3.26 0.25 -5.98
CA ASN A 39 -4.39 1.14 -5.72
C ASN A 39 -5.72 0.62 -6.33
N ASN A 40 -5.68 -0.20 -7.38
CA ASN A 40 -6.89 -0.83 -7.96
C ASN A 40 -7.50 -1.93 -7.06
N PHE A 41 -6.84 -2.24 -5.95
CA PHE A 41 -7.23 -3.28 -5.00
C PHE A 41 -7.46 -2.75 -3.60
N ASP A 42 -7.34 -1.43 -3.40
CA ASP A 42 -7.67 -0.78 -2.14
C ASP A 42 -9.18 -0.95 -1.89
N LEU A 43 -9.53 -1.57 -0.76
CA LEU A 43 -10.91 -1.78 -0.33
C LEU A 43 -11.30 -0.68 0.67
N PRO A 44 -12.26 0.20 0.33
CA PRO A 44 -12.81 1.15 1.28
C PRO A 44 -13.54 0.43 2.42
N ILE A 45 -13.56 1.05 3.60
CA ILE A 45 -14.36 0.60 4.74
C ILE A 45 -15.82 0.47 4.32
N GLY A 46 -16.44 -0.67 4.63
CA GLY A 46 -17.85 -0.93 4.36
C GLY A 46 -18.15 -1.66 3.04
N THR A 47 -17.18 -1.79 2.12
CA THR A 47 -17.43 -2.32 0.76
C THR A 47 -17.88 -3.79 0.73
N GLU A 48 -17.52 -4.56 1.76
CA GLU A 48 -17.85 -5.99 1.90
C GLU A 48 -19.14 -6.25 2.71
N PHE A 49 -19.79 -5.20 3.21
CA PHE A 49 -20.95 -5.33 4.10
C PHE A 49 -22.22 -4.82 3.42
N ASN A 50 -23.25 -5.68 3.37
CA ASN A 50 -24.56 -5.32 2.83
C ASN A 50 -25.31 -4.32 3.71
N GLU A 51 -25.02 -4.32 5.02
CA GLU A 51 -25.67 -3.44 5.99
C GLU A 51 -24.75 -2.30 6.43
N LYS A 52 -25.02 -1.09 5.94
CA LYS A 52 -24.24 0.12 6.29
C LYS A 52 -24.24 0.48 7.78
N LYS A 53 -25.22 -0.04 8.55
CA LYS A 53 -25.38 0.24 9.99
C LYS A 53 -24.47 -0.60 10.88
N TYR A 54 -23.92 -1.69 10.36
CA TYR A 54 -23.08 -2.61 11.14
C TYR A 54 -21.81 -2.92 10.34
N ILE A 55 -20.81 -2.04 10.50
CA ILE A 55 -19.45 -2.31 10.01
C ILE A 55 -18.66 -2.78 11.23
N PRO A 56 -18.10 -4.01 11.22
CA PRO A 56 -17.29 -4.53 12.32
C PRO A 56 -16.09 -3.64 12.64
N ASP A 57 -15.67 -3.64 13.91
CA ASP A 57 -14.52 -2.86 14.40
C ASP A 57 -13.20 -3.26 13.73
N LEU A 58 -13.09 -4.49 13.23
CA LEU A 58 -12.01 -4.94 12.36
C LEU A 58 -12.51 -5.02 10.91
N PRO A 59 -12.49 -3.89 10.17
CA PRO A 59 -12.93 -3.88 8.79
C PRO A 59 -11.94 -4.66 7.92
N SER A 60 -12.45 -5.46 6.99
CA SER A 60 -11.65 -6.14 5.95
C SER A 60 -11.14 -5.16 4.85
N ALA A 61 -11.25 -3.86 5.12
CA ALA A 61 -10.66 -2.77 4.34
C ALA A 61 -9.13 -2.85 4.32
N THR A 62 -8.53 -2.34 3.25
CA THR A 62 -7.07 -2.30 3.11
C THR A 62 -6.47 -1.36 4.16
N GLN A 63 -5.81 -1.93 5.18
CA GLN A 63 -5.22 -1.15 6.28
C GLN A 63 -3.86 -0.54 5.92
N TRP A 64 -3.08 -1.24 5.11
CA TRP A 64 -1.79 -0.79 4.61
C TRP A 64 -1.43 -1.56 3.32
N THR A 65 -0.60 -0.93 2.50
CA THR A 65 -0.15 -1.46 1.21
C THR A 65 1.37 -1.36 1.17
N SER A 66 2.06 -2.41 0.71
CA SER A 66 3.52 -2.43 0.62
C SER A 66 4.05 -2.93 -0.72
N VAL A 67 5.27 -2.50 -1.03
CA VAL A 67 6.05 -2.91 -2.20
C VAL A 67 7.47 -3.18 -1.73
N ILE A 68 8.07 -4.29 -2.15
CA ILE A 68 9.46 -4.65 -1.80
C ILE A 68 10.30 -4.61 -3.08
N ASP A 69 11.26 -3.68 -3.11
CA ASP A 69 12.35 -3.68 -4.09
C ASP A 69 13.42 -4.66 -3.61
N GLN A 70 13.33 -5.88 -4.13
CA GLN A 70 14.23 -6.98 -3.77
C GLN A 70 15.64 -6.79 -4.34
N THR A 71 15.79 -6.04 -5.43
CA THR A 71 17.09 -5.75 -6.04
C THR A 71 17.92 -4.81 -5.18
N ASN A 72 17.29 -3.77 -4.62
CA ASN A 72 17.99 -2.76 -3.82
C ASN A 72 17.80 -2.93 -2.30
N GLY A 73 17.08 -3.96 -1.86
CA GLY A 73 16.83 -4.22 -0.44
C GLY A 73 16.02 -3.13 0.25
N LYS A 74 14.92 -2.68 -0.36
CA LYS A 74 14.08 -1.60 0.19
C LYS A 74 12.62 -2.04 0.31
N LEU A 75 12.03 -1.80 1.47
CA LEU A 75 10.60 -1.96 1.71
C LEU A 75 9.94 -0.58 1.65
N TYR A 76 8.85 -0.48 0.92
CA TYR A 76 8.02 0.72 0.83
C TYR A 76 6.62 0.40 1.34
N TYR A 77 5.97 1.35 2.00
CA TYR A 77 4.59 1.17 2.44
C TYR A 77 3.83 2.49 2.57
N LYS A 78 2.50 2.43 2.45
CA LYS A 78 1.55 3.48 2.84
C LYS A 78 0.47 2.86 3.74
N THR A 79 -0.23 3.67 4.52
CA THR A 79 -1.31 3.20 5.39
C THR A 79 -2.65 3.76 4.96
N MET A 80 -3.75 3.20 5.46
CA MET A 80 -5.11 3.66 5.19
C MET A 80 -5.33 5.13 5.57
N ARG A 81 -4.61 5.62 6.59
CA ARG A 81 -4.77 6.98 7.13
C ARG A 81 -3.68 7.94 6.67
N ASP A 82 -2.59 7.43 6.10
CA ASP A 82 -1.49 8.22 5.56
C ASP A 82 -0.99 7.64 4.24
N SER A 83 -1.41 8.28 3.16
CA SER A 83 -1.04 7.94 1.78
C SER A 83 0.40 8.27 1.42
N THR A 84 1.17 8.92 2.30
CA THR A 84 2.59 9.17 2.09
C THR A 84 3.35 7.85 2.10
N ILE A 85 4.01 7.55 0.97
CA ILE A 85 4.85 6.37 0.84
C ILE A 85 6.09 6.54 1.73
N LYS A 86 6.25 5.63 2.67
CA LYS A 86 7.39 5.53 3.59
C LYS A 86 8.34 4.45 3.09
N GLN A 87 9.63 4.63 3.33
CA GLN A 87 10.67 3.68 2.94
C GLN A 87 11.42 3.17 4.18
N VAL A 88 11.69 1.87 4.20
CA VAL A 88 12.68 1.23 5.07
C VAL A 88 13.81 0.69 4.19
N ASP A 89 15.02 1.18 4.44
CA ASP A 89 16.23 0.74 3.75
C ASP A 89 16.86 -0.44 4.50
N LEU A 90 16.60 -1.66 4.03
CA LEU A 90 17.04 -2.88 4.72
C LEU A 90 18.57 -3.02 4.70
N THR A 91 19.24 -2.40 3.73
CA THR A 91 20.72 -2.42 3.63
C THR A 91 21.41 -1.64 4.76
N LYS A 92 20.66 -0.80 5.48
CA LYS A 92 21.16 0.01 6.61
C LYS A 92 20.78 -0.56 7.97
N ILE A 93 20.12 -1.71 8.02
CA ILE A 93 19.71 -2.36 9.26
C ILE A 93 20.77 -3.38 9.66
N ASP A 94 21.20 -3.34 10.92
CA ASP A 94 22.02 -4.40 11.50
C ASP A 94 21.14 -5.58 11.94
N PHE A 95 21.13 -6.64 11.14
CA PHE A 95 20.38 -7.86 11.42
C PHE A 95 21.09 -8.81 12.40
N ASN A 96 22.33 -8.52 12.81
CA ASN A 96 23.05 -9.31 13.82
C ASN A 96 22.84 -8.78 15.24
N GLY A 97 22.10 -7.69 15.40
CA GLY A 97 21.76 -7.12 16.70
C GLY A 97 20.96 -8.09 17.57
N ASN A 98 21.18 -8.04 18.88
CA ASN A 98 20.48 -8.86 19.87
C ASN A 98 19.26 -8.14 20.49
N LYS A 99 18.81 -7.04 19.89
CA LYS A 99 17.67 -6.24 20.34
C LYS A 99 16.71 -6.01 19.19
N GLU A 100 15.43 -6.25 19.45
CA GLU A 100 14.36 -5.92 18.52
C GLU A 100 14.21 -4.40 18.40
N VAL A 101 14.02 -3.91 17.17
CA VAL A 101 13.74 -2.51 16.89
C VAL A 101 12.34 -2.39 16.28
N THR A 102 11.45 -1.70 16.97
CA THR A 102 10.08 -1.45 16.50
C THR A 102 9.89 0.01 16.12
N ARG A 103 8.99 0.25 15.17
CA ARG A 103 8.56 1.58 14.72
C ARG A 103 7.05 1.55 14.46
N PRO A 104 6.31 2.59 14.87
CA PRO A 104 4.91 2.72 14.47
C PRO A 104 4.82 2.89 12.95
N LEU A 105 3.82 2.28 12.31
CA LEU A 105 3.60 2.40 10.86
C LEU A 105 3.17 3.83 10.47
N ASP A 106 2.31 4.45 11.28
CA ASP A 106 1.86 5.82 11.08
C ASP A 106 1.47 6.47 12.43
N LYS A 107 0.93 7.69 12.37
CA LYS A 107 0.41 8.42 13.54
C LYS A 107 -1.05 8.07 13.86
N GLY A 108 -1.68 7.17 13.11
CA GLY A 108 -3.08 6.79 13.24
C GLY A 108 -4.10 7.87 12.84
N ASN A 109 -3.67 8.98 12.25
CA ASN A 109 -4.53 10.13 11.91
C ASN A 109 -4.45 10.45 10.43
N PHE A 110 -5.57 10.94 9.87
CA PHE A 110 -5.61 11.43 8.50
C PHE A 110 -4.73 12.68 8.36
N HIS A 111 -3.83 12.67 7.38
CA HIS A 111 -2.90 13.77 7.13
C HIS A 111 -3.12 14.36 5.74
N VAL A 112 -3.14 15.70 5.70
CA VAL A 112 -3.15 16.49 4.47
C VAL A 112 -2.10 17.60 4.58
N GLU A 113 -1.45 17.89 3.47
CA GLU A 113 -0.58 19.07 3.33
C GLU A 113 -1.40 20.19 2.69
N ASP A 114 -1.53 21.33 3.37
CA ASP A 114 -2.17 22.52 2.79
C ASP A 114 -1.16 23.24 1.90
N VAL A 115 -1.41 23.20 0.60
CA VAL A 115 -0.57 23.82 -0.44
C VAL A 115 -1.19 25.11 -0.97
N THR A 116 -2.13 25.71 -0.24
CA THR A 116 -2.76 26.98 -0.63
C THR A 116 -1.71 28.09 -0.64
N PRO A 117 -1.47 28.77 -1.79
CA PRO A 117 -0.52 29.87 -1.84
C PRO A 117 -1.03 31.04 -1.00
N THR A 118 -0.13 31.67 -0.24
CA THR A 118 -0.39 32.97 0.38
C THR A 118 -0.15 34.05 -0.67
N LEU A 119 -1.22 34.77 -1.03
CA LEU A 119 -1.18 35.92 -1.93
C LEU A 119 -0.65 37.17 -1.22
#